data_AF-A0A7V5ZDJ7-F1
#
_entry.id   AF-A0A7V5ZDJ7-F1
#
_cell.length_a   1.000
_cell.length_b   1.000
_cell.length_c   1.000
_cell.angle_alpha   90.00
_cell.angle_beta   90.00
_cell.angle_gamma   90.00
#
_symmetry.space_group_name_H-M   'P 1'
#
loop_
_entity.id
_entity.type
_entity.pdbx_description
1 polymer ?
#
loop_
_entity_poly.entity_id
_entity_poly.type
_entity_poly.pdbx_seq_one_letter_code
_entity_poly.pdbx_strand_id
1 'polypeptide(L)'
;MRWMLILVLCLLPAFATPGGEPQLRAIWIDGFNEGIKTPEQIDTLLARVRQAGLNAVVVQVRKSADAYYQSHYEPRASDIAEGFDPLAYLIQKAKGENPPIQVHTWLNTCAVGRNPHPRAMHRRFPEYLALSDMGEDFDGEATKIDPGHPGA
;
A
#
# COMPACT_ATOMS: atom_id res chain seq x y z
N MET A 1 8.05 -58.10 34.80
CA MET A 1 7.27 -57.69 33.60
C MET A 1 6.03 -56.93 34.07
N ARG A 2 5.72 -55.78 33.46
CA ARG A 2 4.82 -54.70 33.92
C ARG A 2 5.52 -53.74 34.88
N TRP A 3 5.19 -52.45 34.78
CA TRP A 3 5.68 -51.30 35.57
C TRP A 3 6.85 -50.46 35.01
N MET A 4 7.11 -50.43 33.69
CA MET A 4 8.09 -49.48 33.14
C MET A 4 7.67 -48.88 31.78
N LEU A 5 6.45 -48.35 31.69
CA LEU A 5 5.94 -47.79 30.42
C LEU A 5 4.91 -46.64 30.59
N ILE A 6 4.96 -45.87 31.69
CA ILE A 6 3.96 -44.79 31.94
C ILE A 6 4.60 -43.39 32.12
N LEU A 7 5.91 -43.22 32.03
CA LEU A 7 6.56 -41.94 32.38
C LEU A 7 7.10 -41.10 31.22
N VAL A 8 6.83 -41.46 29.95
CA VAL A 8 7.34 -40.70 28.79
C VAL A 8 6.26 -39.83 28.11
N LEU A 9 4.98 -39.95 28.48
CA LEU A 9 3.88 -39.28 27.75
C LEU A 9 3.56 -37.84 28.19
N CYS A 10 4.17 -37.31 29.26
CA CYS A 10 3.80 -36.01 29.83
C CYS A 10 4.71 -34.83 29.47
N LEU A 11 5.64 -35.00 28.51
CA LEU A 11 6.57 -33.96 28.06
C LEU A 11 6.26 -33.42 26.65
N LEU A 12 5.06 -33.66 26.15
CA LEU A 12 4.60 -32.92 24.97
C LEU A 12 4.34 -31.48 25.43
N PRO A 13 5.07 -30.47 24.93
CA PRO A 13 4.68 -29.09 25.15
C PRO A 13 3.25 -28.94 24.63
N ALA A 14 2.33 -28.56 25.50
CA ALA A 14 1.03 -28.11 25.08
C ALA A 14 1.27 -26.90 24.17
N PHE A 15 1.25 -27.12 22.85
CA PHE A 15 1.20 -26.02 21.90
C PHE A 15 -0.12 -25.32 22.17
N ALA A 16 -0.05 -24.22 22.92
CA ALA A 16 -1.16 -23.31 23.02
C ALA A 16 -1.48 -22.87 21.59
N THR A 17 -2.58 -23.36 21.04
CA THR A 17 -3.19 -22.74 19.87
C THR A 17 -3.43 -21.27 20.24
N PRO A 18 -2.88 -20.29 19.49
CA PRO A 18 -3.20 -18.89 19.73
C PRO A 18 -4.71 -18.73 19.63
N GLY A 19 -5.38 -18.64 20.78
CA GLY A 19 -6.84 -18.77 20.91
C GLY A 19 -7.57 -17.46 20.68
N GLY A 20 -7.24 -16.76 19.60
CA GLY A 20 -7.91 -15.52 19.22
C GLY A 20 -8.15 -15.49 17.72
N GLU A 21 -9.27 -14.92 17.30
CA GLU A 21 -9.53 -14.62 15.90
C GLU A 21 -8.36 -13.80 15.32
N PRO A 22 -7.91 -14.07 14.08
CA PRO A 22 -6.85 -13.29 13.45
C PRO A 22 -7.19 -11.80 13.46
N GLN A 23 -6.41 -11.00 14.20
CA GLN A 23 -6.60 -9.55 14.26
C GLN A 23 -5.71 -8.84 13.22
N LEU A 24 -6.32 -7.97 12.41
CA LEU A 24 -5.57 -7.04 11.57
C LEU A 24 -5.01 -5.90 12.43
N ARG A 25 -3.69 -5.72 12.39
CA ARG A 25 -2.97 -4.62 13.06
C ARG A 25 -2.15 -3.91 12.00
N ALA A 26 -2.74 -2.86 11.43
CA ALA A 26 -2.20 -2.17 10.27
C ALA A 26 -1.82 -0.73 10.57
N ILE A 27 -0.92 -0.18 9.74
CA ILE A 27 -0.61 1.24 9.67
C ILE A 27 -0.85 1.75 8.25
N TRP A 28 -1.36 2.97 8.14
CA TRP A 28 -1.52 3.67 6.86
C TRP A 28 -0.27 4.48 6.53
N ILE A 29 0.20 4.35 5.29
CA ILE A 29 1.39 5.01 4.76
C ILE A 29 0.95 5.86 3.58
N ASP A 30 0.99 7.18 3.74
CA ASP A 30 0.65 8.12 2.67
C ASP A 30 1.79 8.25 1.64
N GLY A 31 1.45 8.66 0.42
CA GLY A 31 2.41 8.86 -0.66
C GLY A 31 3.02 10.26 -0.69
N PHE A 32 2.60 11.17 0.19
CA PHE A 32 3.10 12.54 0.25
C PHE A 32 4.41 12.61 1.05
N ASN A 33 4.52 11.85 2.12
CA ASN A 33 5.67 11.80 3.02
C ASN A 33 6.65 10.67 2.69
N GLU A 34 7.77 10.61 3.42
CA GLU A 34 8.69 9.47 3.36
C GLU A 34 7.97 8.17 3.75
N GLY A 35 8.32 7.07 3.08
CA GLY A 35 7.78 5.76 3.46
C GLY A 35 8.13 4.68 2.45
N ILE A 36 7.90 4.94 1.16
CA ILE A 36 8.09 3.94 0.10
C ILE A 36 8.98 4.40 -1.06
N LYS A 37 9.56 5.60 -1.00
CA LYS A 37 10.19 6.23 -2.17
C LYS A 37 11.55 5.64 -2.51
N THR A 38 12.19 4.98 -1.54
CA THR A 38 13.49 4.31 -1.68
C THR A 38 13.50 2.95 -0.97
N PRO A 39 14.46 2.05 -1.28
CA PRO A 39 14.64 0.81 -0.54
C PRO A 39 14.82 1.00 0.96
N GLU A 40 15.61 2.00 1.38
CA GLU A 40 15.94 2.28 2.78
C GLU A 40 14.71 2.72 3.59
N GLN A 41 13.81 3.50 2.96
CA GLN A 41 12.55 3.88 3.58
C GLN A 41 11.66 2.66 3.81
N ILE A 42 11.58 1.74 2.84
CA ILE A 42 10.79 0.50 2.97
C ILE A 42 11.38 -0.43 4.03
N ASP A 43 12.70 -0.59 4.06
CA ASP A 43 13.38 -1.41 5.06
C ASP A 43 13.15 -0.85 6.47
N THR A 44 13.23 0.48 6.63
CA THR A 44 12.93 1.17 7.89
C THR A 44 11.46 1.02 8.28
N LEU A 45 10.54 1.15 7.32
CA LEU A 45 9.11 0.98 7.52
C LEU A 45 8.81 -0.42 8.06
N LEU A 46 9.30 -1.47 7.40
CA LEU A 46 9.02 -2.85 7.81
C LEU A 46 9.63 -3.17 9.18
N ALA A 47 10.84 -2.67 9.48
CA ALA A 47 11.43 -2.80 10.81
C ALA A 47 10.56 -2.15 11.91
N ARG A 48 9.99 -0.97 11.64
CA ARG A 48 9.08 -0.29 12.58
C ARG A 48 7.75 -1.04 12.74
N VAL A 49 7.18 -1.54 11.65
CA VAL A 49 5.97 -2.38 11.67
C VAL A 49 6.19 -3.60 12.57
N ARG A 50 7.35 -4.25 12.47
CA ARG A 50 7.74 -5.36 13.36
C ARG A 50 7.86 -4.95 14.81
N GLN A 51 8.61 -3.87 15.07
CA GLN A 51 8.83 -3.38 16.43
C GLN A 51 7.51 -3.01 17.12
N ALA A 52 6.54 -2.51 16.37
CA ALA A 52 5.20 -2.16 16.86
C ALA A 52 4.24 -3.36 16.98
N GLY A 53 4.66 -4.59 16.63
CA GLY A 53 3.81 -5.78 16.66
C GLY A 53 2.68 -5.80 15.63
N LEU A 54 2.78 -4.95 14.60
CA LEU A 54 1.83 -4.87 13.48
C LEU A 54 2.05 -6.01 12.49
N ASN A 55 1.02 -6.34 11.71
CA ASN A 55 1.06 -7.44 10.74
C ASN A 55 0.63 -7.03 9.32
N ALA A 56 0.34 -5.75 9.10
CA ALA A 56 -0.06 -5.23 7.80
C ALA A 56 0.36 -3.77 7.60
N VAL A 57 0.54 -3.39 6.34
CA VAL A 57 0.63 -2.00 5.89
C VAL A 57 -0.47 -1.72 4.88
N VAL A 58 -1.06 -0.53 4.96
CA VAL A 58 -1.97 0.02 3.94
C VAL A 58 -1.25 1.19 3.28
N VAL A 59 -0.80 1.01 2.04
CA VAL A 59 0.17 1.90 1.40
C VAL A 59 -0.45 2.64 0.22
N GLN A 60 -0.37 3.98 0.23
CA GLN A 60 -0.84 4.80 -0.89
C GLN A 60 0.09 4.64 -2.09
N VAL A 61 -0.38 3.96 -3.13
CA VAL A 61 0.39 3.72 -4.35
C VAL A 61 -0.10 4.52 -5.55
N ARG A 62 -1.25 5.20 -5.38
CA ARG A 62 -1.82 6.19 -6.29
C ARG A 62 -2.39 7.35 -5.49
N LYS A 63 -1.70 8.49 -5.48
CA LYS A 63 -2.11 9.68 -4.70
C LYS A 63 -2.86 10.72 -5.54
N SER A 64 -2.36 11.05 -6.73
CA SER A 64 -2.91 12.09 -7.61
C SER A 64 -2.70 11.72 -9.07
N ALA A 65 -3.27 10.58 -9.50
CA ALA A 65 -3.01 9.98 -10.82
C ALA A 65 -1.51 9.82 -11.14
N ASP A 66 -0.75 9.32 -10.18
CA ASP A 66 0.65 8.97 -10.33
C ASP A 66 0.95 7.67 -9.59
N ALA A 67 1.84 6.86 -10.17
CA ALA A 67 2.06 5.49 -9.74
C ALA A 67 3.39 5.30 -9.00
N TYR A 68 3.31 4.68 -7.81
CA TYR A 68 4.43 4.11 -7.05
C TYR A 68 4.69 2.64 -7.42
N TYR A 69 4.44 2.31 -8.69
CA TYR A 69 4.60 1.00 -9.30
C TYR A 69 4.80 1.18 -10.81
N GLN A 70 5.23 0.14 -11.53
CA GLN A 70 5.24 0.15 -12.99
C GLN A 70 3.81 0.17 -13.54
N SER A 71 3.41 1.30 -14.15
CA SER A 71 2.06 1.51 -14.70
C SER A 71 2.10 1.84 -16.18
N HIS A 72 1.19 1.21 -16.95
CA HIS A 72 0.91 1.61 -18.33
C HIS A 72 -0.04 2.82 -18.41
N TYR A 73 -0.94 2.93 -17.43
CA TYR A 73 -2.01 3.92 -17.43
C TYR A 73 -1.56 5.25 -16.86
N GLU A 74 -0.91 5.22 -15.69
CA GLU A 74 -0.52 6.42 -14.96
C GLU A 74 0.94 6.80 -15.24
N PRO A 75 1.27 8.09 -15.20
CA PRO A 75 2.66 8.52 -15.09
C PRO A 75 3.27 8.02 -13.78
N ARG A 76 4.59 7.84 -13.79
CA ARG A 76 5.35 7.51 -12.58
C ARG A 76 5.36 8.72 -11.63
N ALA A 77 5.29 8.47 -10.33
CA ALA A 77 5.50 9.53 -9.34
C ALA A 77 6.94 10.07 -9.44
N SER A 78 7.10 11.39 -9.32
CA SER A 78 8.36 12.08 -9.60
C SER A 78 9.40 11.99 -8.49
N ASP A 79 9.00 11.52 -7.32
CA ASP A 79 9.80 11.50 -6.09
C ASP A 79 10.27 10.09 -5.70
N ILE A 80 10.15 9.13 -6.61
CA ILE A 80 10.67 7.77 -6.46
C ILE A 80 12.15 7.75 -6.89
N ALA A 81 12.97 6.98 -6.18
CA ALA A 81 14.34 6.71 -6.61
C ALA A 81 14.41 6.19 -8.06
N GLU A 82 15.46 6.59 -8.79
CA GLU A 82 15.62 6.20 -10.19
C GLU A 82 15.71 4.68 -10.36
N GLY A 83 15.02 4.12 -11.35
CA GLY A 83 15.01 2.69 -11.65
C GLY A 83 14.34 1.79 -10.58
N PHE A 84 13.84 2.36 -9.49
CA PHE A 84 13.33 1.61 -8.35
C PHE A 84 11.81 1.44 -8.41
N ASP A 85 11.27 0.22 -8.33
CA ASP A 85 9.82 -0.05 -8.18
C ASP A 85 9.42 -0.23 -6.69
N PRO A 86 8.78 0.78 -6.07
CA PRO A 86 8.42 0.75 -4.65
C PRO A 86 7.50 -0.40 -4.26
N LEU A 87 6.40 -0.59 -4.99
CA LEU A 87 5.39 -1.57 -4.62
C LEU A 87 5.95 -2.98 -4.78
N ALA A 88 6.67 -3.25 -5.86
CA ALA A 88 7.30 -4.56 -6.08
C ALA A 88 8.30 -4.88 -4.95
N TYR A 89 9.17 -3.93 -4.60
CA TYR A 89 10.15 -4.11 -3.52
C TYR A 89 9.49 -4.32 -2.15
N LEU A 90 8.48 -3.50 -1.82
CA LEU A 90 7.70 -3.63 -0.58
C LEU A 90 7.05 -5.00 -0.45
N ILE A 91 6.36 -5.48 -1.50
CA ILE A 91 5.72 -6.79 -1.51
C ILE A 91 6.75 -7.89 -1.29
N GLN A 92 7.89 -7.84 -1.98
CA GLN A 92 8.94 -8.84 -1.85
C GLN A 92 9.50 -8.91 -0.44
N LYS A 93 9.85 -7.76 0.15
CA LYS A 93 10.41 -7.67 1.49
C LYS A 93 9.40 -8.09 2.55
N ALA A 94 8.18 -7.55 2.51
CA ALA A 94 7.11 -7.87 3.45
C ALA A 94 6.75 -9.36 3.45
N LYS A 95 6.76 -10.01 2.27
CA LYS A 95 6.56 -11.46 2.12
C LYS A 95 7.72 -12.29 2.69
N GLY A 96 8.95 -11.80 2.59
CA GLY A 96 10.17 -12.48 3.08
C GLY A 96 10.34 -12.45 4.59
N GLU A 97 9.58 -11.61 5.29
CA GLU A 97 9.57 -11.56 6.75
C GLU A 97 8.90 -12.78 7.39
N ASN A 98 9.21 -13.04 8.67
CA ASN A 98 8.65 -14.17 9.41
C ASN A 98 8.02 -13.72 10.75
N PRO A 99 6.69 -13.80 10.93
CA PRO A 99 5.67 -14.18 9.93
C PRO A 99 5.48 -13.07 8.87
N PRO A 100 5.03 -13.32 7.63
CA PRO A 100 4.89 -12.27 6.60
C PRO A 100 4.04 -11.06 7.03
N ILE A 101 4.37 -9.86 6.55
CA ILE A 101 3.53 -8.66 6.65
C ILE A 101 2.60 -8.59 5.43
N GLN A 102 1.32 -8.34 5.65
CA GLN A 102 0.37 -8.12 4.56
C GLN A 102 0.56 -6.72 3.95
N VAL A 103 0.45 -6.60 2.64
CA VAL A 103 0.49 -5.33 1.92
C VAL A 103 -0.87 -5.09 1.27
N HIS A 104 -1.54 -4.02 1.69
CA HIS A 104 -2.82 -3.57 1.15
C HIS A 104 -2.59 -2.26 0.39
N THR A 105 -2.95 -2.20 -0.89
CA THR A 105 -2.74 -1.00 -1.71
C THR A 105 -3.90 -0.02 -1.53
N TRP A 106 -3.60 1.19 -1.07
CA TRP A 106 -4.50 2.33 -1.07
C TRP A 106 -4.34 3.12 -2.37
N LEU A 107 -5.46 3.35 -3.05
CA LEU A 107 -5.56 4.19 -4.22
C LEU A 107 -6.60 5.27 -3.96
N ASN A 108 -6.25 6.52 -4.19
CA ASN A 108 -7.26 7.53 -4.48
C ASN A 108 -7.84 7.18 -5.85
N THR A 109 -9.16 7.11 -6.00
CA THR A 109 -9.81 6.75 -7.25
C THR A 109 -10.03 7.97 -8.12
N CYS A 110 -10.67 9.02 -7.57
CA CYS A 110 -11.05 10.19 -8.36
C CYS A 110 -10.00 11.30 -8.40
N ALA A 111 -9.10 11.39 -7.42
CA ALA A 111 -8.12 12.48 -7.37
C ALA A 111 -7.02 12.29 -8.44
N VAL A 112 -6.86 13.27 -9.32
CA VAL A 112 -5.93 13.23 -10.46
C VAL A 112 -4.94 14.40 -10.51
N GLY A 113 -5.16 15.43 -9.68
CA GLY A 113 -4.25 16.56 -9.54
C GLY A 113 -3.93 17.25 -10.88
N ARG A 114 -2.77 17.92 -10.96
CA ARG A 114 -2.32 18.69 -12.14
C ARG A 114 -0.90 18.35 -12.58
N ASN A 115 -0.57 17.06 -12.57
CA ASN A 115 0.73 16.55 -13.04
C ASN A 115 1.08 17.02 -14.47
N PRO A 116 2.19 17.73 -14.72
CA PRO A 116 2.50 18.25 -16.04
C PRO A 116 2.88 17.18 -17.09
N HIS A 117 3.03 15.93 -16.70
CA HIS A 117 3.42 14.83 -17.58
C HIS A 117 2.43 14.66 -18.77
N PRO A 118 2.90 14.48 -20.02
CA PRO A 118 2.01 14.40 -21.19
C PRO A 118 0.97 13.27 -21.14
N ARG A 119 1.32 12.16 -20.48
CA ARG A 119 0.39 11.03 -20.25
C ARG A 119 -0.57 11.23 -19.06
N ALA A 120 -0.48 12.33 -18.33
CA ALA A 120 -1.33 12.55 -17.16
C ALA A 120 -2.81 12.57 -17.58
N MET A 121 -3.65 11.95 -16.76
CA MET A 121 -5.06 11.70 -17.05
C MET A 121 -5.81 12.99 -17.44
N HIS A 122 -5.70 14.06 -16.64
CA HIS A 122 -6.38 15.34 -16.90
C HIS A 122 -5.96 16.03 -18.21
N ARG A 123 -4.81 15.66 -18.80
CA ARG A 123 -4.37 16.17 -20.10
C ARG A 123 -4.88 15.34 -21.27
N ARG A 124 -4.96 14.02 -21.07
CA ARG A 124 -5.41 13.08 -22.10
C ARG A 124 -6.93 13.05 -22.22
N PHE A 125 -7.62 13.21 -21.10
CA PHE A 125 -9.07 13.12 -20.98
C PHE A 125 -9.61 14.31 -20.16
N PRO A 126 -9.43 15.55 -20.63
CA PRO A 126 -9.96 16.72 -19.94
C PRO A 126 -11.50 16.66 -19.75
N GLU A 127 -12.21 15.93 -20.61
CA GLU A 127 -13.65 15.69 -20.55
C GLU A 127 -14.09 14.83 -19.36
N TYR A 128 -13.17 14.13 -18.70
CA TYR A 128 -13.49 13.31 -17.53
C TYR A 128 -13.40 14.10 -16.22
N LEU A 129 -12.98 15.37 -16.26
CA LEU A 129 -12.80 16.17 -15.04
C LEU A 129 -14.16 16.63 -14.48
N ALA A 130 -14.31 16.52 -13.17
CA ALA A 130 -15.45 17.04 -12.43
C ALA A 130 -15.33 18.57 -12.25
N LEU A 131 -15.58 19.31 -13.33
CA LEU A 131 -15.54 20.77 -13.34
C LEU A 131 -16.95 21.37 -13.43
N SER A 132 -17.08 22.63 -13.01
CA SER A 132 -18.29 23.41 -13.26
C SER A 132 -18.50 23.70 -14.74
N ASP A 133 -19.70 24.18 -15.11
CA ASP A 133 -19.99 24.69 -16.45
C ASP A 133 -19.05 25.86 -16.87
N MET A 134 -18.41 26.52 -15.89
CA MET A 134 -17.43 27.59 -16.09
C MET A 134 -15.98 27.06 -16.13
N GLY A 135 -15.76 25.74 -16.01
CA GLY A 135 -14.44 25.10 -15.99
C GLY A 135 -13.73 25.19 -14.63
N GLU A 136 -14.46 25.47 -13.56
CA GLU A 136 -13.90 25.66 -12.22
C GLU A 136 -13.83 24.34 -11.45
N ASP A 137 -12.77 24.19 -10.66
CA ASP A 137 -12.58 23.09 -9.73
C ASP A 137 -13.14 23.50 -8.37
N PHE A 138 -14.01 22.66 -7.78
CA PHE A 138 -14.63 22.93 -6.48
C PHE A 138 -13.88 22.28 -5.33
N ASP A 139 -13.00 21.32 -5.62
CA ASP A 139 -12.24 20.60 -4.61
C ASP A 139 -10.87 21.27 -4.46
N GLY A 140 -10.79 22.23 -3.54
CA GLY A 140 -9.54 22.96 -3.27
C GLY A 140 -8.36 22.09 -2.81
N GLU A 141 -8.57 20.78 -2.62
CA GLU A 141 -7.55 19.78 -2.32
C GLU A 141 -6.91 19.19 -3.59
N ALA A 142 -7.72 18.64 -4.51
CA ALA A 142 -7.21 18.09 -5.77
C ALA A 142 -8.28 18.10 -6.87
N THR A 143 -7.86 18.34 -8.10
CA THR A 143 -8.72 18.10 -9.26
C THR A 143 -9.16 16.63 -9.31
N LYS A 144 -10.47 16.43 -9.47
CA LYS A 144 -11.14 15.13 -9.48
C LYS A 144 -11.70 14.79 -10.85
N ILE A 145 -11.84 13.49 -11.12
CA ILE A 145 -12.64 12.97 -12.23
C ILE A 145 -14.10 12.87 -11.81
N ASP A 146 -15.00 12.95 -12.79
CA ASP A 146 -16.43 12.71 -12.60
C ASP A 146 -16.72 11.20 -12.54
N PRO A 147 -17.08 10.64 -11.37
CA PRO A 147 -17.44 9.22 -11.27
C PRO A 147 -18.75 8.86 -12.00
N GLY A 148 -19.55 9.86 -12.42
CA GLY A 148 -20.75 9.67 -13.24
C GLY A 148 -20.45 9.56 -14.73
N HIS A 149 -19.25 9.93 -15.19
CA HIS A 149 -18.86 9.83 -16.58
C HIS A 149 -18.38 8.38 -16.89
N PRO A 150 -19.07 7.61 -17.75
CA PRO A 150 -18.78 6.17 -17.92
C PRO A 150 -17.41 5.85 -18.53
N GLY A 151 -16.76 6.84 -19.15
CA GLY A 151 -15.40 6.72 -19.66
C GLY A 151 -14.30 7.02 -18.63
N ALA A 152 -14.65 7.63 -17.49
CA ALA A 152 -13.70 8.09 -16.47
C ALA A 152 -13.20 6.95 -15.56
#